data_AF-A0A8T0QUQ2-F1
#
_entry.id   AF-A0A8T0QUQ2-F1
#
_cell.length_a   1.000
_cell.length_b   1.000
_cell.length_c   1.000
_cell.angle_alpha   90.00
_cell.angle_beta   90.00
_cell.angle_gamma   90.00
#
_symmetry.space_group_name_H-M   'P 1'
#
loop_
_entity.id
_entity.type
_entity.pdbx_description
1 polymer ?
#
loop_
_entity_poly.entity_id
_entity_poly.type
_entity_poly.pdbx_seq_one_letter_code
_entity_poly.pdbx_strand_id
1 'polypeptide(L)'
;MGDLTRVSFVRRSKWSEWFLDTWWNQTSFIQFGSTKSGDNAALKHLIDHLSAEEMQAHVRIAKMQCLFNSYSWVLTWKSGWPIN
;
A
#
# COMPACT_ATOMS: atom_id res chain seq x y z
N MET A 1 6.75 8.30 -1.11
CA MET A 1 5.96 7.13 -1.57
C MET A 1 4.54 7.32 -1.08
N GLY A 2 3.59 7.68 -1.96
CA GLY A 2 2.18 7.88 -1.58
C GLY A 2 1.60 6.60 -0.95
N ASP A 3 0.51 6.71 -0.19
CA ASP A 3 -0.18 5.55 0.38
C ASP A 3 -0.76 4.68 -0.73
N LEU A 4 -0.04 3.60 -1.06
CA LEU A 4 -0.24 2.81 -2.28
C LEU A 4 -0.59 1.34 -2.03
N THR A 5 -0.90 0.96 -0.80
CA THR A 5 -1.13 -0.44 -0.40
C THR A 5 -2.60 -0.83 -0.33
N ARG A 6 -3.53 0.10 -0.61
CA ARG A 6 -4.98 -0.10 -0.49
C ARG A 6 -5.53 -1.26 -1.34
N VAL A 7 -4.87 -1.58 -2.46
CA VAL A 7 -5.17 -2.76 -3.26
C VAL A 7 -3.89 -3.56 -3.48
N SER A 8 -3.90 -4.79 -2.98
CA SER A 8 -2.80 -5.73 -3.03
C SER A 8 -3.32 -7.09 -3.48
N PHE A 9 -2.54 -7.82 -4.28
CA PHE A 9 -2.84 -9.18 -4.67
C PHE A 9 -1.86 -10.12 -3.98
N VAL A 10 -2.39 -11.17 -3.34
CA VAL A 10 -1.58 -12.17 -2.65
C VAL A 10 -1.84 -13.53 -3.29
N ARG A 11 -0.80 -14.11 -3.90
CA ARG A 11 -0.87 -15.48 -4.43
C ARG A 11 -0.79 -16.46 -3.26
N ARG A 12 -1.70 -17.44 -3.18
CA ARG A 12 -1.60 -18.49 -2.16
C ARG A 12 -0.28 -19.27 -2.30
N SER A 13 0.54 -19.22 -1.27
CA SER A 13 1.82 -19.92 -1.17
C SER A 13 2.27 -19.98 0.30
N LYS A 14 3.19 -20.88 0.64
CA LYS A 14 3.78 -20.94 2.00
C LYS A 14 4.43 -19.61 2.40
N TRP A 15 5.12 -18.96 1.45
CA TRP A 15 5.72 -17.66 1.69
C TRP A 15 4.66 -16.61 2.03
N SER A 16 3.55 -16.58 1.30
CA SER A 16 2.47 -15.64 1.54
C SER A 16 1.75 -15.87 2.86
N GLU A 17 1.56 -17.14 3.27
CA GLU A 17 0.99 -17.46 4.58
C GLU A 17 1.89 -16.94 5.72
N TRP A 18 3.19 -17.20 5.64
CA TRP A 18 4.17 -16.68 6.61
C TRP A 18 4.24 -15.15 6.61
N PHE A 19 4.25 -14.53 5.43
CA PHE A 19 4.33 -13.08 5.29
C PHE A 19 3.08 -12.39 5.86
N LEU A 20 1.89 -12.95 5.59
CA LEU A 20 0.63 -12.42 6.13
C LEU A 20 0.57 -12.56 7.65
N ASP A 21 1.05 -13.67 8.22
CA ASP A 21 1.14 -13.83 9.68
C ASP A 21 2.13 -12.83 10.30
N THR A 22 3.29 -12.64 9.67
CA THR A 22 4.29 -11.64 10.09
C THR A 22 3.71 -10.22 10.05
N TRP A 23 2.95 -9.88 8.99
CA TRP A 23 2.30 -8.59 8.84
C TRP A 23 1.19 -8.36 9.86
N TRP A 24 0.34 -9.37 10.10
CA TRP A 24 -0.70 -9.32 11.12
C TRP A 24 -0.15 -9.03 12.52
N ASN A 25 1.04 -9.56 12.83
CA ASN A 25 1.68 -9.41 14.13
C ASN A 25 2.44 -8.08 14.33
N GLN A 26 2.41 -7.14 13.38
CA GLN A 26 3.04 -5.80 13.49
C GLN A 26 2.23 -4.83 14.38
N THR A 27 1.93 -5.24 15.62
CA THR A 27 1.03 -4.50 16.54
C THR A 27 1.59 -3.15 16.99
N SER A 28 2.90 -2.94 16.92
CA SER A 28 3.55 -1.66 17.21
C SER A 28 3.12 -0.52 16.26
N PHE A 29 2.54 -0.85 15.10
CA PHE A 29 2.04 0.13 14.14
C PHE A 29 0.59 0.55 14.37
N ILE A 30 -0.10 -0.04 15.37
CA ILE A 30 -1.47 0.34 15.74
C ILE A 30 -1.45 1.73 16.40
N GLN A 31 -2.14 2.69 15.79
CA GLN A 31 -2.25 4.06 16.30
C GLN A 31 -3.70 4.37 16.68
N PHE A 32 -3.99 4.37 17.98
CA PHE A 32 -5.30 4.77 18.47
C PHE A 32 -5.52 6.28 18.30
N GLY A 33 -6.73 6.68 17.88
CA GLY A 33 -7.09 8.09 17.69
C GLY A 33 -6.53 8.76 16.44
N SER A 34 -5.87 8.00 15.55
CA SER A 34 -5.33 8.48 14.28
C SER A 34 -6.20 8.02 13.10
N THR A 35 -6.33 8.86 12.07
CA THR A 35 -6.93 8.47 10.77
C THR A 35 -5.90 7.85 9.82
N LYS A 36 -4.63 7.75 10.23
CA LYS A 36 -3.57 7.13 9.43
C LYS A 36 -3.68 5.60 9.51
N SER A 37 -3.50 4.94 8.38
CA SER A 37 -3.55 3.49 8.26
C SER A 37 -2.24 2.86 8.75
N GLY A 38 -2.30 2.24 9.93
CA GLY A 38 -1.16 1.55 10.56
C GLY A 38 -0.75 0.28 9.83
N ASP A 39 -1.71 -0.44 9.23
CA ASP A 39 -1.48 -1.61 8.40
C ASP A 39 -0.65 -1.29 7.15
N ASN A 40 -0.91 -0.15 6.50
CA ASN A 40 -0.10 0.32 5.37
C ASN A 40 1.33 0.66 5.78
N ALA A 41 1.50 1.28 6.96
CA ALA A 41 2.82 1.60 7.50
C ALA A 41 3.61 0.33 7.84
N ALA A 42 2.97 -0.65 8.48
CA ALA A 42 3.55 -1.96 8.77
C ALA A 42 3.96 -2.71 7.50
N LEU A 43 3.12 -2.70 6.46
CA LEU A 43 3.43 -3.37 5.19
C LEU A 43 4.65 -2.74 4.50
N LYS A 44 4.71 -1.41 4.44
CA LYS A 44 5.88 -0.69 3.89
C LYS A 44 7.13 -1.04 4.68
N HIS A 45 7.06 -1.01 6.01
CA HIS A 45 8.16 -1.38 6.88
C HIS A 45 8.67 -2.80 6.58
N LEU A 46 7.78 -3.79 6.48
CA LEU A 46 8.19 -5.17 6.18
C LEU A 46 8.83 -5.31 4.80
N ILE A 47 8.26 -4.69 3.77
CA ILE A 47 8.82 -4.72 2.41
C ILE A 47 10.21 -4.07 2.36
N ASP A 48 10.41 -2.94 3.05
CA ASP A 48 11.68 -2.23 3.10
C ASP A 48 12.80 -3.02 3.81
N HIS A 49 12.44 -4.02 4.62
CA HIS A 49 13.38 -4.87 5.37
C HIS A 49 13.56 -6.27 4.77
N LEU A 50 12.88 -6.59 3.66
CA LEU A 50 13.14 -7.85 2.93
C LEU A 50 14.55 -7.86 2.34
N SER A 51 15.14 -9.05 2.24
CA SER A 51 16.39 -9.19 1.49
C SER A 51 16.16 -8.86 0.01
N ALA A 52 17.23 -8.51 -0.72
CA ALA A 52 17.14 -8.26 -2.16
C ALA A 52 16.64 -9.52 -2.91
N GLU A 53 17.07 -10.71 -2.50
CA GLU A 53 16.60 -11.97 -3.08
C GLU A 53 15.11 -12.20 -2.83
N GLU A 54 14.64 -11.99 -1.59
CA GLU A 54 13.23 -12.18 -1.24
C GLU A 54 12.33 -11.17 -1.96
N MET A 55 12.75 -9.90 -2.01
CA MET A 55 12.06 -8.85 -2.74
C MET A 55 11.93 -9.21 -4.22
N GLN A 56 13.01 -9.70 -4.85
CA GLN A 56 13.01 -10.12 -6.25
C GLN A 56 12.19 -11.40 -6.49
N ALA A 57 12.14 -12.32 -5.54
CA ALA A 57 11.41 -13.58 -5.69
C ALA A 57 9.90 -13.41 -5.46
N HIS A 58 9.49 -12.61 -4.49
CA HIS A 58 8.14 -12.66 -3.94
C HIS A 58 7.31 -11.38 -4.07
N VAL A 59 7.94 -10.22 -4.30
CA VAL A 59 7.23 -8.93 -4.32
C VAL A 59 7.31 -8.28 -5.70
N ARG A 60 6.20 -7.75 -6.18
CA ARG A 60 6.13 -6.95 -7.41
C ARG A 60 5.37 -5.66 -7.12
N ILE A 61 6.04 -4.53 -7.27
CA ILE A 61 5.40 -3.21 -7.20
C ILE A 61 5.03 -2.81 -8.63
N ALA A 62 3.74 -2.74 -8.91
CA ALA A 62 3.25 -2.29 -10.20
C ALA A 62 3.65 -0.83 -10.42
N LYS A 63 4.31 -0.53 -11.55
CA LYS A 63 4.79 0.82 -11.89
C LYS A 63 3.66 1.79 -12.25
N MET A 64 2.49 1.27 -12.62
CA MET A 64 1.34 2.06 -13.06
C MET A 64 0.24 2.03 -12.00
N GLN A 65 -0.18 3.21 -11.52
CA GLN A 65 -1.40 3.38 -10.71
C GLN A 65 -2.67 3.23 -11.58
N CYS A 66 -2.68 2.28 -12.51
CA CYS A 66 -3.79 2.08 -13.44
C CYS A 66 -4.86 1.22 -12.77
N LEU A 67 -6.10 1.74 -12.74
CA LEU A 67 -7.38 1.11 -12.36
C LEU A 67 -7.52 0.58 -10.92
N PHE A 68 -6.49 -0.04 -10.34
CA PHE A 68 -6.60 -0.74 -9.07
C PHE A 68 -6.27 0.13 -7.85
N ASN A 69 -5.54 1.23 -8.04
CA ASN A 69 -5.25 2.19 -6.98
C ASN A 69 -5.24 3.64 -7.52
N SER A 70 -6.26 3.97 -8.31
CA SER A 70 -6.47 5.34 -8.75
C SER A 70 -7.10 6.13 -7.61
N TYR A 71 -6.49 7.26 -7.23
CA TYR A 71 -7.21 8.27 -6.47
C TYR A 71 -8.41 8.73 -7.30
N SER A 72 -9.58 8.81 -6.69
CA SER A 72 -10.69 9.57 -7.27
C SER A 72 -10.17 10.99 -7.44
N TRP A 73 -9.76 11.36 -8.65
CA TRP A 73 -9.55 12.76 -8.99
C TRP A 73 -10.92 13.41 -8.89
N VAL A 74 -11.26 13.91 -7.70
CA VAL A 74 -12.42 14.78 -7.54
C VAL A 74 -12.08 16.02 -8.34
N LEU A 75 -12.68 16.14 -9.52
CA LEU A 75 -12.72 17.39 -10.26
C LEU A 75 -13.43 18.43 -9.37
N THR A 76 -12.68 19.13 -8.54
CA THR A 76 -13.20 20.32 -7.87
C THR A 76 -13.52 21.32 -8.98
N TRP A 77 -14.75 21.82 -9.02
CA TRP A 77 -15.29 22.77 -10.02
C TRP A 77 -14.51 24.11 -10.13
N LYS A 78 -13.34 24.24 -9.53
CA LYS A 78 -12.50 25.44 -9.57
C LYS A 78 -11.71 25.64 -10.87
N SER A 79 -11.75 24.70 -11.82
CA SER A 79 -11.02 24.82 -13.10
C SER A 79 -11.90 25.13 -14.30
N GLY A 80 -13.11 25.67 -14.11
CA GLY A 80 -14.07 25.87 -15.19
C GLY A 80 -14.80 27.20 -15.14
N TRP A 81 -14.10 28.33 -15.01
CA TRP A 81 -14.67 29.64 -15.34
C TRP A 81 -13.56 30.56 -15.90
N PRO A 82 -13.57 30.92 -17.20
CA PRO A 82 -12.94 32.15 -17.63
C PRO A 82 -13.85 33.29 -17.15
N ILE A 83 -13.32 34.15 -16.30
CA ILE A 83 -13.94 35.44 -16.02
C ILE A 83 -13.77 36.25 -17.31
N ASN A 84 -14.88 36.74 -17.87
CA ASN A 84 -14.91 37.70 -18.99
C ASN A 84 -14.02 38.92 -18.72
#